data_AF-A0A7X7EPN1-F1
#
_entry.id   AF-A0A7X7EPN1-F1
#
_cell.length_a   1.000
_cell.length_b   1.000
_cell.length_c   1.000
_cell.angle_alpha   90.00
_cell.angle_beta   90.00
_cell.angle_gamma   90.00
#
_symmetry.space_group_name_H-M   'P 1'
#
loop_
_entity.id
_entity.type
_entity.pdbx_description
1 polymer ?
#
loop_
_entity_poly.entity_id
_entity_poly.type
_entity_poly.pdbx_seq_one_letter_code
_entity_poly.pdbx_strand_id
1 'polypeptide(L)' 'MAPRLAMLGYPEFRAKGYEIGSGPTESFCKTLASRLKGGGRRWDKPAAEAMMALAAIRQSHQWKTYWEYQKANVA' A
#
# COMPACT_ATOMS: atom_id res chain seq x y z
N MET A 1 15.19 -6.31 27.97
CA MET A 1 14.47 -6.56 26.71
C MET A 1 15.19 -7.71 26.00
N ALA A 2 14.54 -8.86 25.80
CA ALA A 2 15.21 -10.04 25.24
C ALA A 2 15.52 -9.85 23.74
N PRO A 3 16.71 -10.26 23.26
CA PRO A 3 17.09 -10.12 21.85
C PRO A 3 16.31 -11.08 20.95
N ARG A 4 15.75 -10.59 19.84
CA ARG A 4 14.95 -11.36 18.87
C ARG A 4 15.79 -11.92 17.70
N LEU A 5 16.94 -12.49 18.01
CA LEU A 5 17.93 -12.94 17.00
C LEU A 5 17.37 -13.96 16.02
N ALA A 6 16.45 -14.83 16.46
CA ALA A 6 15.77 -15.81 15.61
C ALA A 6 14.96 -15.18 14.46
N MET A 7 14.64 -13.88 14.52
CA MET A 7 13.91 -13.17 13.46
C MET A 7 14.84 -12.45 12.46
N LEU A 8 16.16 -12.48 12.66
CA LEU A 8 17.14 -11.73 11.87
C LEU A 8 17.85 -12.61 10.82
N GLY A 9 17.08 -13.39 10.06
CA GLY A 9 17.55 -14.22 8.95
C GLY A 9 18.04 -13.45 7.71
N TYR A 10 18.66 -12.27 7.90
CA TYR A 10 19.11 -11.40 6.81
C TYR A 10 20.02 -12.09 5.78
N PRO A 11 20.97 -12.97 6.14
CA PRO A 11 21.78 -13.67 5.14
C PRO A 11 20.94 -14.52 4.20
N GLU A 12 19.98 -15.28 4.72
CA GLU A 12 19.09 -16.12 3.92
C GLU A 12 18.16 -15.29 3.03
N PHE A 13 17.60 -14.20 3.56
CA PHE A 13 16.72 -13.32 2.80
C PHE A 13 17.45 -12.60 1.67
N ARG A 14 18.71 -12.18 1.91
CA ARG A 14 19.56 -11.63 0.85
C ARG A 14 19.92 -12.68 -0.20
N ALA A 15 20.22 -13.91 0.19
CA ALA A 15 20.49 -15.00 -0.75
C ALA A 15 19.26 -15.35 -1.62
N LYS A 16 18.04 -15.23 -1.06
CA LYS A 16 16.78 -15.38 -1.79
C LYS A 16 16.40 -14.16 -2.66
N GLY A 17 17.20 -13.09 -2.64
CA GLY A 17 16.95 -11.87 -3.40
C GLY A 17 15.79 -11.02 -2.86
N TYR A 18 15.40 -11.20 -1.59
CA TYR A 18 14.35 -10.37 -1.00
C TYR A 18 14.83 -8.95 -0.74
N GLU A 19 13.97 -7.98 -1.04
CA GLU A 19 14.18 -6.61 -0.61
C GLU A 19 13.92 -6.51 0.90
N ILE A 20 15.00 -6.43 1.67
CA ILE A 20 14.98 -6.29 3.13
C ILE A 20 14.87 -4.83 3.59
N GLY A 21 14.95 -3.88 2.65
CA GLY A 21 14.83 -2.46 2.92
C GLY A 21 13.37 -1.99 2.92
N SER A 22 13.06 -0.97 3.71
CA SER A 22 11.74 -0.33 3.72
C SER A 22 11.54 0.70 2.60
N GLY A 23 12.56 0.97 1.78
CA GLY A 23 12.59 2.06 0.79
C GLY A 23 11.40 2.08 -0.17
N PRO A 24 11.03 0.96 -0.83
CA PRO A 24 9.85 0.91 -1.69
C PRO A 24 8.56 1.15 -0.92
N THR A 25 8.42 0.56 0.26
CA THR A 25 7.24 0.71 1.13
C THR A 25 7.07 2.15 1.58
N GLU A 26 8.16 2.80 2.03
CA GLU A 26 8.16 4.20 2.45
C GLU A 26 7.84 5.14 1.29
N SER A 27 8.42 4.88 0.11
CA SER A 27 8.13 5.63 -1.11
C SER A 27 6.67 5.50 -1.52
N PHE A 28 6.12 4.28 -1.45
CA PHE A 28 4.71 4.03 -1.72
C PHE A 28 3.79 4.77 -0.73
N CYS A 29 4.07 4.70 0.58
CA CYS A 29 3.29 5.41 1.61
C CYS A 29 3.29 6.93 1.40
N LYS A 30 4.41 7.52 0.99
CA LYS A 30 4.50 8.95 0.64
C LYS A 30 3.62 9.29 -0.55
N THR A 31 3.72 8.52 -1.63
CA THR A 31 2.99 8.78 -2.88
C THR A 31 1.50 8.50 -2.74
N LEU A 32 1.11 7.42 -2.07
CA LEU A 32 -0.28 7.04 -1.84
C LEU A 32 -1.05 8.14 -1.08
N ALA A 33 -0.48 8.64 0.00
CA ALA A 33 -1.11 9.66 0.84
C ALA A 33 -1.15 11.04 0.19
N SER A 34 -0.39 11.28 -0.89
CA SER A 34 -0.46 12.52 -1.66
C SER A 34 -1.89 12.80 -2.12
N ARG A 35 -2.67 11.74 -2.40
CA ARG A 35 -4.12 11.62 -2.68
C ARG A 35 -5.04 12.23 -1.62
N LEU A 36 -4.62 12.12 -0.37
CA LEU A 36 -5.43 12.52 0.77
C LEU A 36 -5.05 13.91 1.29
N LYS A 37 -3.74 14.22 1.29
CA LYS A 37 -3.16 15.38 2.00
C LYS A 37 -3.04 16.67 1.19
N GLY A 38 -3.45 16.70 -0.08
CA GLY A 38 -3.38 17.93 -0.89
C GLY A 38 -4.30 19.06 -0.40
N GLY A 39 -3.96 20.30 -0.74
CA GLY A 39 -4.72 21.49 -0.34
C GLY A 39 -6.20 21.42 -0.74
N GLY A 40 -7.08 21.96 0.12
CA GLY A 40 -8.53 22.00 -0.10
C GLY A 40 -9.27 20.68 0.15
N ARG A 41 -8.59 19.63 0.61
CA ARG A 41 -9.20 18.33 0.87
C ARG A 41 -9.72 18.25 2.30
N ARG A 42 -11.04 18.28 2.42
CA ARG A 42 -11.76 18.07 3.68
C ARG A 42 -12.54 16.76 3.56
N TRP A 43 -12.09 15.75 4.27
CA TRP A 43 -12.73 14.44 4.30
C TRP A 43 -13.28 14.19 5.70
N ASP A 44 -14.43 13.53 5.79
CA ASP A 44 -14.76 12.75 6.96
C ASP A 44 -13.97 11.42 6.94
N LYS A 45 -13.97 10.69 8.06
CA LYS A 45 -13.20 9.44 8.16
C LYS A 45 -13.61 8.40 7.10
N PRO A 46 -14.92 8.16 6.83
CA PRO A 46 -15.34 7.22 5.79
C PRO A 46 -14.89 7.63 4.38
N ALA A 47 -15.02 8.91 4.01
CA ALA A 47 -14.60 9.36 2.68
C ALA A 47 -13.08 9.32 2.53
N ALA A 48 -12.32 9.63 3.60
CA ALA A 48 -10.87 9.50 3.59
C ALA A 48 -10.43 8.06 3.31
N GLU A 49 -11.07 7.09 3.95
CA GLU A 49 -10.80 5.66 3.77
C GLU A 49 -11.16 5.19 2.36
N ALA A 50 -12.35 5.53 1.87
CA ALA A 50 -12.77 5.21 0.50
C ALA A 50 -11.82 5.79 -0.56
N MET A 51 -11.39 7.05 -0.38
CA MET A 51 -10.41 7.68 -1.25
C MET A 51 -9.04 7.02 -1.20
N MET A 52 -8.61 6.57 -0.01
CA MET A 52 -7.35 5.86 0.14
C MET A 52 -7.39 4.49 -0.54
N ALA A 53 -8.51 3.76 -0.45
CA ALA A 53 -8.70 2.49 -1.15
C ALA A 53 -8.61 2.66 -2.67
N LEU A 54 -9.28 3.66 -3.24
CA LEU A 54 -9.21 3.97 -4.67
C LEU A 54 -7.79 4.38 -5.10
N ALA A 55 -7.09 5.17 -4.28
CA ALA A 55 -5.71 5.55 -4.55
C ALA A 55 -4.78 4.32 -4.56
N ALA A 56 -4.99 3.36 -3.65
CA ALA A 56 -4.19 2.14 -3.56
C ALA A 56 -4.37 1.26 -4.80
N ILE A 57 -5.62 1.04 -5.23
CA ILE A 57 -5.94 0.27 -6.45
C ILE A 57 -5.28 0.89 -7.68
N ARG A 58 -5.29 2.23 -7.77
CA ARG A 58 -4.68 2.94 -8.91
C ARG A 58 -3.16 2.83 -8.90
N GLN A 59 -2.52 3.00 -7.74
CA GLN A 59 -1.06 2.95 -7.61
C GLN A 59 -0.50 1.52 -7.78
N SER A 60 -1.29 0.49 -7.46
CA SER A 60 -0.95 -0.91 -7.69
C SER A 60 -1.23 -1.39 -9.12
N HIS A 61 -1.67 -0.50 -10.02
CA HIS A 61 -2.05 -0.82 -11.40
C HIS A 61 -3.23 -1.81 -11.54
N GLN A 62 -4.04 -1.96 -10.49
CA GLN A 62 -5.18 -2.90 -10.46
C GLN A 62 -6.52 -2.26 -10.84
N TRP A 63 -6.51 -1.02 -11.33
CA TRP A 63 -7.73 -0.26 -11.64
C TRP A 63 -8.70 -1.02 -12.56
N LYS A 64 -8.18 -1.55 -13.67
CA LYS A 64 -9.01 -2.30 -14.64
C LYS A 64 -9.60 -3.57 -14.02
N THR A 65 -8.74 -4.40 -13.42
CA THR A 65 -9.12 -5.65 -12.76
C THR A 65 -10.18 -5.43 -11.68
N TYR A 66 -10.01 -4.41 -10.84
CA TYR A 66 -10.96 -4.07 -9.78
C TYR A 66 -12.34 -3.72 -10.35
N TRP A 67 -12.42 -2.85 -11.35
CA TRP A 67 -13.71 -2.45 -11.92
C TRP A 67 -14.37 -3.55 -12.76
N GLU A 68 -13.59 -4.43 -13.40
CA GLU A 68 -14.12 -5.63 -14.05
C GLU A 68 -14.75 -6.57 -13.02
N TYR A 69 -14.05 -6.83 -11.91
CA TYR A 69 -14.58 -7.59 -10.79
C TYR A 69 -15.84 -6.95 -10.19
N GLN A 70 -15.85 -5.64 -9.94
CA GLN A 70 -17.02 -4.95 -9.38
C GLN A 70 -18.24 -5.05 -10.30
N LYS A 71 -18.08 -4.83 -11.62
CA LYS A 71 -19.18 -5.00 -12.59
C LYS A 71 -19.76 -6.42 -12.58
N ALA A 72 -18.92 -7.43 -12.42
CA ALA A 72 -19.35 -8.83 -12.39
C ALA A 72 -20.08 -9.22 -11.09
N ASN A 73 -19.83 -8.53 -9.98
CA ASN A 73 -20.46 -8.80 -8.67
C ASN A 73 -21.67 -7.92 -8.35
N VAL A 74 -21.96 -6.92 -9.20
CA VAL A 74 -23.12 -6.02 -9.07
C VAL A 74 -24.25 -6.45 -10.02
N ALA A 75 -23.98 -7.37 -10.95
CA ALA A 75 -25.00 -8.08 -11.73
C ALA A 75 -25.59 -9.25 -10.93
#